data_AF-A0A7K4CVP6-F1
#
_entry.id   AF-A0A7K4CVP6-F1
#
_cell.length_a   1.000
_cell.length_b   1.000
_cell.length_c   1.000
_cell.angle_alpha   90.00
_cell.angle_beta   90.00
_cell.angle_gamma   90.00
#
_symmetry.space_group_name_H-M   'P 1'
#
loop_
_entity.id
_entity.type
_entity.pdbx_description
1 polymer ?
#
loop_
_entity_poly.entity_id
_entity_poly.type
_entity_poly.pdbx_seq_one_letter_code
_entity_poly.pdbx_strand_id
1 'polypeptide(L)'
;MRSYKKYVAWKNAPPAPAKPVPPATSDLSDLPVARTAQRMQNDATNPPTSASTMYQAAPVHARAVPSPAPQVIEKEKVIIKEVIKVRCGWCGTLVDQGMAECPHCAGRL
;
A
#
# COMPACT_ATOMS: atom_id res chain seq x y z
N MET A 1 -7.07 59.30 22.07
CA MET A 1 -6.13 58.16 21.84
C MET A 1 -6.67 56.75 22.20
N ARG A 2 -7.94 56.56 22.62
CA ARG A 2 -8.44 55.22 23.03
C ARG A 2 -8.82 54.27 21.88
N SER A 3 -9.09 54.77 20.67
CA SER A 3 -9.48 53.91 19.52
C SER A 3 -8.35 53.11 18.91
N TYR A 4 -7.11 53.64 18.90
CA TYR A 4 -5.99 52.99 18.22
C TYR A 4 -5.57 51.68 18.93
N LYS A 5 -5.60 51.64 20.27
CA LYS A 5 -5.32 50.42 21.04
C LYS A 5 -6.31 49.28 20.74
N LYS A 6 -7.60 49.58 20.53
CA LYS A 6 -8.60 48.56 20.15
C LYS A 6 -8.35 48.00 18.75
N TYR A 7 -7.94 48.86 17.81
CA TYR A 7 -7.63 48.43 16.45
C TYR A 7 -6.42 47.49 16.39
N VAL A 8 -5.35 47.82 17.13
CA VAL A 8 -4.15 46.97 17.22
C VAL A 8 -4.45 45.64 17.92
N ALA A 9 -5.32 45.64 18.93
CA ALA A 9 -5.73 44.40 19.61
C ALA A 9 -6.52 43.47 18.68
N TRP A 10 -7.40 44.01 17.83
CA TRP A 10 -8.17 43.20 16.89
C TRP A 10 -7.29 42.60 15.78
N LYS A 11 -6.32 43.37 15.25
CA LYS A 11 -5.40 42.89 14.21
C LYS A 11 -4.47 41.75 14.66
N ASN A 12 -4.12 41.71 15.95
CA ASN A 12 -3.22 40.71 16.50
C ASN A 12 -3.97 39.55 17.17
N ALA A 13 -5.30 39.46 16.99
CA ALA A 13 -6.06 38.35 17.53
C ALA A 13 -5.70 37.05 16.79
N PRO A 14 -5.42 35.95 17.50
CA PRO A 14 -5.17 34.66 16.88
C PRO A 14 -6.41 34.18 16.13
N PRO A 15 -6.25 33.42 15.02
CA PRO A 15 -7.37 32.85 14.31
C PRO A 15 -8.16 31.91 15.24
N ALA A 16 -9.49 31.94 15.12
CA ALA A 16 -10.36 31.05 15.87
C ALA A 16 -9.97 29.58 15.63
N PRO A 17 -10.08 28.70 16.64
CA PRO A 17 -9.77 27.29 16.47
C PRO A 17 -10.70 26.68 15.41
N ALA A 18 -10.11 25.94 14.47
CA ALA A 18 -10.85 25.25 13.43
C ALA A 18 -11.88 24.30 14.07
N LYS A 19 -13.11 24.31 13.54
CA LYS A 19 -14.15 23.37 13.98
C LYS A 19 -13.68 21.92 13.73
N PRO A 20 -13.91 20.99 14.65
CA PRO A 20 -13.55 19.59 14.44
C PRO A 20 -14.32 19.03 13.23
N VAL A 21 -13.57 18.50 12.26
CA VAL A 21 -14.12 17.78 11.11
C VAL A 21 -14.63 16.42 11.62
N PRO A 22 -15.86 16.00 11.31
CA PRO A 22 -16.34 14.69 11.71
C PRO A 22 -15.50 13.59 11.05
N PRO A 23 -15.19 12.47 11.73
CA PRO A 23 -14.47 11.37 11.13
C PRO A 23 -15.30 10.78 9.99
N ALA A 24 -14.66 10.55 8.84
CA ALA A 24 -15.25 9.79 7.75
C ALA A 24 -15.41 8.34 8.20
N THR A 25 -16.61 7.99 8.68
CA THR A 25 -16.98 6.60 8.95
C THR A 25 -17.37 5.94 7.64
N SER A 26 -16.37 5.59 6.85
CA SER A 26 -16.55 4.63 5.76
C SER A 26 -16.29 3.25 6.36
N ASP A 27 -17.38 2.51 6.59
CA ASP A 27 -17.39 1.15 7.11
C ASP A 27 -16.40 0.27 6.33
N LEU A 28 -15.34 -0.15 7.02
CA LEU A 28 -14.24 -0.96 6.48
C LEU A 28 -14.71 -2.35 5.98
N SER A 29 -15.95 -2.70 6.31
CA SER A 29 -16.67 -3.93 6.03
C SER A 29 -17.12 -4.09 4.57
N ASP A 30 -17.27 -2.98 3.83
CA ASP A 30 -17.78 -3.00 2.43
C ASP A 30 -16.68 -3.04 1.37
N LEU A 31 -15.41 -3.13 1.77
CA LEU A 31 -14.32 -3.27 0.82
C LEU A 31 -14.35 -4.69 0.19
N PRO A 32 -14.21 -4.81 -1.14
CA PRO A 32 -14.28 -6.10 -1.84
C PRO A 32 -13.23 -7.11 -1.34
N VAL A 33 -12.11 -6.63 -0.81
CA VAL A 33 -11.05 -7.45 -0.20
C VAL A 33 -11.52 -8.17 1.06
N ALA A 34 -12.37 -7.55 1.88
CA ALA A 34 -12.90 -8.15 3.10
C ALA A 34 -13.85 -9.32 2.77
N ARG A 35 -14.70 -9.14 1.75
CA ARG A 35 -15.58 -10.23 1.24
C ARG A 35 -14.80 -11.44 0.73
N THR A 36 -13.68 -11.23 0.04
CA THR A 36 -12.85 -12.34 -0.46
C THR A 36 -12.20 -13.12 0.69
N ALA A 37 -11.71 -12.42 1.72
CA ALA A 37 -11.13 -13.06 2.91
C ALA A 37 -12.18 -13.90 3.67
N GLN A 38 -13.41 -13.39 3.81
CA GLN A 38 -14.51 -14.12 4.45
C GLN A 38 -14.86 -15.43 3.71
N ARG A 39 -14.81 -15.42 2.37
CA ARG A 39 -15.14 -16.59 1.55
C ARG A 39 -14.08 -17.69 1.70
N MET A 40 -12.81 -17.33 1.82
CA MET A 40 -11.73 -18.31 2.03
C MET A 40 -11.78 -18.97 3.41
N GLN A 41 -12.24 -18.26 4.44
CA GLN A 41 -12.37 -18.82 5.79
C GLN A 41 -13.50 -19.86 5.92
N ASN A 42 -14.60 -19.70 5.18
CA ASN A 42 -15.72 -20.65 5.23
C ASN A 42 -15.41 -21.98 4.53
N ASP A 43 -14.52 -22.00 3.54
CA ASP A 43 -14.11 -23.21 2.82
C ASP A 43 -13.29 -24.15 3.72
N ALA A 44 -12.49 -23.59 4.65
CA ALA A 44 -11.61 -24.34 5.54
C ALA A 44 -12.31 -25.08 6.70
N THR A 45 -13.62 -24.86 6.92
CA THR A 45 -14.32 -25.36 8.12
C THR A 45 -15.18 -26.60 7.86
N ASN A 46 -15.32 -27.05 6.61
CA ASN A 46 -16.04 -28.28 6.29
C ASN A 46 -15.02 -29.41 5.98
N PRO A 47 -14.76 -30.36 6.90
CA PRO A 47 -13.98 -31.53 6.56
C PRO A 47 -14.75 -32.42 5.57
N PRO A 48 -14.12 -32.99 4.52
CA PRO A 48 -14.77 -33.98 3.69
C PRO A 48 -14.98 -35.27 4.48
N THR A 49 -16.18 -35.49 4.99
CA THR A 49 -16.65 -36.79 5.46
C THR A 49 -16.91 -37.70 4.25
N SER A 50 -15.88 -38.42 3.80
CA SER A 50 -16.05 -39.77 3.24
C SER A 50 -14.72 -40.39 2.84
N ALA A 51 -14.60 -41.68 3.18
CA ALA A 51 -13.62 -42.67 2.71
C ALA A 51 -12.36 -42.86 3.57
N SER A 52 -12.56 -43.56 4.70
CA SER A 52 -11.57 -44.50 5.22
C SER A 52 -11.36 -45.63 4.19
N THR A 53 -10.53 -45.38 3.18
CA THR A 53 -10.04 -46.43 2.28
C THR A 53 -8.79 -47.05 2.91
N MET A 54 -8.90 -48.32 3.27
CA MET A 54 -7.81 -49.14 3.77
C MET A 54 -6.75 -49.33 2.67
N TYR A 55 -5.49 -48.97 2.93
CA TYR A 55 -4.38 -49.24 2.02
C TYR A 55 -3.54 -50.40 2.55
N GLN A 56 -3.54 -51.52 1.82
CA GLN A 56 -2.54 -52.58 1.96
C GLN A 56 -1.18 -52.08 1.49
N ALA A 57 -0.14 -52.35 2.28
CA ALA A 57 1.23 -51.98 1.95
C ALA A 57 1.87 -53.02 1.00
N ALA A 58 2.19 -52.62 -0.23
CA ALA A 58 3.07 -53.37 -1.12
C ALA A 58 4.55 -52.97 -0.87
N PRO A 59 5.51 -53.91 -0.91
CA PRO A 59 6.91 -53.59 -0.70
C PRO A 59 7.50 -52.86 -1.92
N VAL A 60 7.76 -51.56 -1.75
CA VAL A 60 8.45 -50.73 -2.73
C VAL A 60 9.94 -51.09 -2.76
N HIS A 61 10.42 -51.47 -3.95
CA HIS A 61 11.84 -51.70 -4.19
C HIS A 61 12.60 -50.40 -3.94
N ALA A 62 13.59 -50.44 -3.04
CA ALA A 62 14.45 -49.31 -2.72
C ALA A 62 15.29 -48.92 -3.95
N ARG A 63 14.75 -48.01 -4.77
CA ARG A 63 15.55 -47.30 -5.78
C ARG A 63 16.39 -46.26 -5.08
N ALA A 64 17.71 -46.37 -5.25
CA ALA A 64 18.66 -45.36 -4.82
C ALA A 64 18.27 -43.99 -5.40
N VAL A 65 17.98 -43.05 -4.51
CA VAL A 65 17.64 -41.66 -4.84
C VAL A 65 18.94 -40.96 -5.23
N PRO A 66 19.07 -40.39 -6.45
CA PRO A 66 20.21 -39.55 -6.76
C PRO A 66 20.15 -38.29 -5.89
N SER A 67 21.22 -38.06 -5.12
CA SER A 67 21.41 -36.88 -4.28
C SER A 67 21.15 -35.60 -5.09
N PRO A 68 20.25 -34.71 -4.65
CA PRO A 68 20.01 -33.46 -5.37
C PRO A 68 21.26 -32.59 -5.29
N ALA A 69 21.82 -32.27 -6.45
CA ALA A 69 22.88 -31.28 -6.58
C ALA A 69 22.42 -29.94 -5.97
N PRO A 70 23.33 -29.15 -5.36
CA PRO A 70 22.97 -27.87 -4.79
C PRO A 70 22.47 -26.95 -5.89
N GLN A 71 21.16 -26.67 -5.87
CA GLN A 71 20.52 -25.70 -6.74
C GLN A 71 21.11 -24.33 -6.35
N VAL A 72 21.94 -23.75 -7.22
CA VAL A 72 22.45 -22.39 -7.00
C VAL A 72 21.28 -21.43 -7.22
N ILE A 73 20.68 -20.99 -6.12
CA ILE A 73 19.61 -19.99 -6.12
C ILE A 73 20.26 -18.65 -6.47
N GLU A 74 20.29 -18.32 -7.76
CA GLU A 74 20.67 -17.00 -8.24
C GLU A 74 19.62 -16.00 -7.77
N LYS A 75 19.95 -15.27 -6.69
CA LYS A 75 19.12 -14.16 -6.21
C LYS A 75 19.14 -13.03 -7.24
N GLU A 76 18.09 -12.99 -8.05
CA GLU A 76 17.80 -11.89 -8.96
C GLU A 76 17.66 -10.58 -8.16
N LYS A 77 18.42 -9.56 -8.56
CA LYS A 77 18.49 -8.27 -7.88
C LYS A 77 17.43 -7.34 -8.45
N VAL A 78 16.26 -7.25 -7.81
CA VAL A 78 15.21 -6.30 -8.21
C VAL A 78 15.56 -4.91 -7.69
N ILE A 79 15.88 -3.97 -8.60
CA ILE A 79 16.15 -2.57 -8.26
C ILE A 79 14.84 -1.79 -8.28
N ILE A 80 14.32 -1.45 -7.11
CA ILE A 80 13.14 -0.60 -6.96
C ILE A 80 13.60 0.85 -7.09
N LYS A 81 13.29 1.51 -8.22
CA LYS A 81 13.51 2.95 -8.39
C LYS A 81 12.30 3.70 -7.86
N GLU A 82 12.51 4.56 -6.86
CA GLU A 82 11.46 5.43 -6.35
C GLU A 82 11.17 6.55 -7.36
N VAL A 83 9.90 6.71 -7.75
CA VAL A 83 9.46 7.79 -8.64
C VAL A 83 9.10 8.99 -7.78
N ILE A 84 10.04 9.91 -7.62
CA ILE A 84 9.83 11.16 -6.86
C ILE A 84 9.23 12.21 -7.80
N LYS A 85 8.06 12.76 -7.43
CA LYS A 85 7.40 13.84 -8.18
C LYS A 85 7.68 15.19 -7.53
N VAL A 86 8.26 16.11 -8.29
CA VAL A 86 8.54 17.50 -7.87
C VAL A 86 7.55 18.47 -8.54
N ARG A 87 7.24 19.58 -7.89
CA ARG A 87 6.39 20.62 -8.49
C ARG A 87 7.23 21.56 -9.35
N CYS A 88 6.78 21.83 -10.58
CA CYS A 88 7.37 22.85 -11.43
C CYS A 88 7.19 24.25 -10.81
N GLY A 89 8.27 25.04 -10.71
CA GLY A 89 8.24 26.41 -10.19
C GLY A 89 7.44 27.41 -11.05
N TRP A 90 7.17 27.08 -12.31
CA TRP A 90 6.51 27.97 -13.27
C TRP A 90 5.00 27.75 -13.33
N CYS A 91 4.56 26.50 -13.57
CA CYS A 91 3.14 26.16 -13.73
C CYS A 91 2.55 25.35 -12.56
N GLY A 92 3.38 24.91 -11.61
CA GLY A 92 2.93 24.13 -10.44
C GLY A 92 2.64 22.64 -10.71
N THR A 93 2.77 22.17 -11.95
CA THR A 93 2.52 20.77 -12.32
C THR A 93 3.54 19.83 -11.67
N LEU A 94 3.07 18.66 -11.21
CA LEU A 94 3.93 17.59 -10.70
C LEU A 94 4.60 16.85 -11.84
N VAL A 95 5.93 16.80 -11.81
CA VAL A 95 6.79 16.18 -12.84
C VAL A 95 7.81 15.27 -12.17
N ASP A 96 8.38 14.34 -12.91
CA ASP A 96 9.35 13.41 -12.35
C ASP A 96 10.70 14.08 -12.11
N GLN A 97 11.34 13.72 -11.00
CA GLN A 97 12.63 14.24 -10.61
C GLN A 97 13.71 13.76 -11.59
N GLY A 98 14.48 14.70 -12.16
CA GLY A 98 15.52 14.41 -13.16
C GLY A 98 15.21 14.89 -14.58
N MET A 99 14.00 15.41 -14.83
CA MET A 99 13.70 16.13 -16.07
C MET A 99 14.35 17.52 -16.03
N ALA A 100 14.98 17.92 -17.14
CA ALA A 100 15.58 19.26 -17.26
C ALA A 100 14.53 20.37 -17.44
N GLU A 101 13.39 20.03 -18.04
CA GLU A 101 12.34 20.95 -18.43
C GLU A 101 10.96 20.36 -18.18
N CYS A 102 10.01 21.23 -17.84
CA CYS A 102 8.63 20.85 -17.58
C CYS A 102 7.90 20.56 -18.91
N PRO A 103 7.31 19.36 -19.10
CA PRO A 103 6.57 19.02 -20.32
C PRO A 103 5.30 19.85 -20.51
N HIS A 104 4.84 20.56 -19.47
CA HIS A 104 3.60 21.33 -19.52
C HIS A 104 3.80 22.81 -19.89
N CYS A 105 4.96 23.40 -19.56
CA CYS A 105 5.20 24.82 -19.77
C CYS A 105 6.58 25.16 -20.35
N ALA A 106 7.42 24.16 -20.63
CA ALA A 106 8.82 24.31 -21.02
C ALA A 106 9.67 25.12 -20.00
N GLY A 107 9.15 25.33 -18.78
CA GLY A 107 9.90 25.96 -17.70
C GLY A 107 10.99 25.04 -17.19
N ARG A 108 12.16 25.62 -16.89
CA ARG A 108 13.27 24.89 -16.28
C ARG A 108 12.91 24.45 -14.86
N LEU A 109 13.14 23.18 -14.55
CA LEU A 109 12.80 22.52 -13.28
C LEU A 109 13.88 22.68 -12.22
#